data_AF-A0A2N6A343-F1
#
_entry.id   AF-A0A2N6A343-F1
#
_cell.length_a   1.000
_cell.length_b   1.000
_cell.length_c   1.000
_cell.angle_alpha   90.00
_cell.angle_beta   90.00
_cell.angle_gamma   90.00
#
_symmetry.space_group_name_H-M   'P 1'
#
loop_
_entity.id
_entity.type
_entity.pdbx_description
1 polymer ?
#
loop_
_entity_poly.entity_id
_entity_poly.type
_entity_poly.pdbx_seq_one_letter_code
_entity_poly.pdbx_strand_id
1 'polypeptide(L)' 'MKILSLGLDKTILDKDSKLAHRAKAYGELVDKYVVLVPYQENKKVELSEKVLAYGVKSTNKILVYGLCILLVKNY' A
#
# COMPACT_ATOMS: atom_id res chain seq x y z
N MET A 1 8.15 -2.14 -14.72
CA MET A 1 6.99 -2.95 -14.30
C MET A 1 6.18 -2.23 -13.22
N LYS A 2 4.84 -2.37 -13.17
CA LYS A 2 3.99 -1.81 -12.10
C LYS A 2 3.52 -2.92 -11.15
N ILE A 3 3.66 -2.74 -9.84
CA ILE A 3 3.24 -3.72 -8.82
C ILE A 3 2.21 -3.12 -7.87
N LEU A 4 1.17 -3.90 -7.57
CA LEU A 4 0.28 -3.68 -6.45
C LEU A 4 0.44 -4.80 -5.42
N SER A 5 0.70 -4.45 -4.17
CA SER A 5 0.76 -5.37 -3.04
C SER A 5 -0.39 -5.13 -2.08
N LEU A 6 -1.08 -6.20 -1.70
CA LEU A 6 -2.10 -6.18 -0.65
C LEU A 6 -1.46 -6.73 0.63
N GLY A 7 -1.36 -5.89 1.65
CA GLY A 7 -0.75 -6.24 2.92
C GLY A 7 -1.76 -6.14 4.07
N LEU A 8 -1.45 -6.80 5.18
CA LEU A 8 -2.18 -6.64 6.45
C LEU A 8 -1.41 -5.81 7.48
N ASP A 9 -0.13 -5.57 7.22
CA ASP A 9 0.74 -4.87 8.14
C ASP A 9 0.65 -3.36 7.94
N LYS A 10 -0.07 -2.71 8.87
CA LYS A 10 -0.25 -1.26 8.90
C LYS A 10 1.04 -0.47 9.13
N THR A 11 2.13 -1.10 9.58
CA THR A 11 3.40 -0.41 9.81
C THR A 11 3.99 0.17 8.52
N ILE A 12 3.58 -0.33 7.34
CA ILE A 12 3.96 0.27 6.05
C ILE A 12 3.54 1.75 5.92
N LEU A 13 2.54 2.19 6.69
CA LEU A 13 2.08 3.58 6.72
C LEU A 13 2.95 4.48 7.61
N ASP A 14 3.94 3.92 8.29
CA ASP A 14 4.97 4.64 9.02
C ASP A 14 6.27 4.62 8.19
N LYS A 15 6.77 5.81 7.84
CA LYS A 15 7.91 6.00 6.94
C LYS A 15 9.22 5.47 7.53
N ASP A 16 9.31 5.41 8.86
CA ASP A 16 10.50 4.99 9.60
C ASP A 16 10.44 3.50 9.99
N SER A 17 9.36 2.81 9.61
CA SER A 17 9.22 1.38 9.86
C SER A 17 10.19 0.55 9.00
N LYS A 18 10.62 -0.59 9.54
CA LYS A 18 11.42 -1.58 8.80
C LYS A 18 10.73 -2.02 7.50
N LEU A 19 9.41 -2.13 7.52
CA LEU A 19 8.63 -2.53 6.36
C LEU A 19 8.63 -1.45 5.26
N ALA A 20 8.51 -0.17 5.63
CA ALA A 20 8.62 0.94 4.70
C ALA A 20 10.00 0.99 4.03
N HIS A 21 11.08 0.81 4.79
CA HIS A 21 12.43 0.75 4.22
C HIS A 21 12.59 -0.39 3.19
N ARG A 22 12.05 -1.58 3.50
CA ARG A 22 12.03 -2.70 2.56
C ARG A 22 11.22 -2.38 1.31
N ALA A 23 10.04 -1.80 1.46
CA ALA A 23 9.19 -1.44 0.33
C ALA A 23 9.85 -0.40 -0.58
N LYS A 24 10.56 0.59 -0.01
CA LYS A 24 11.39 1.53 -0.80
C LYS A 24 12.46 0.81 -1.59
N ALA A 25 13.21 -0.08 -0.94
CA ALA A 25 14.27 -0.84 -1.61
C ALA A 25 13.75 -1.69 -2.79
N TYR A 26 12.61 -2.37 -2.63
CA TYR A 26 11.97 -3.08 -3.73
C TYR A 26 11.40 -2.16 -4.80
N GLY A 27 10.94 -0.97 -4.39
CA GLY A 27 10.43 0.07 -5.28
C GLY A 27 11.44 0.55 -6.31
N GLU A 28 12.74 0.51 -6.00
CA GLU A 28 13.77 0.90 -6.96
C GLU A 28 13.90 -0.06 -8.14
N LEU A 29 13.42 -1.30 -8.00
CA LEU A 29 13.46 -2.32 -9.05
C LEU A 29 12.26 -2.26 -10.01
N VAL A 30 11.30 -1.37 -9.76
CA VAL A 30 10.03 -1.28 -10.50
C VAL A 30 9.70 0.16 -10.83
N ASP A 31 8.79 0.37 -11.79
CA ASP A 31 8.42 1.73 -12.22
C ASP A 31 7.46 2.37 -11.21
N LYS A 32 6.61 1.53 -10.61
CA LYS A 32 5.61 1.96 -9.63
C LYS A 32 5.27 0.80 -8.70
N TYR A 33 5.25 1.08 -7.40
CA TYR A 33 4.89 0.14 -6.38
C TYR A 33 3.83 0.73 -5.45
N VAL A 34 2.64 0.13 -5.43
CA VAL A 34 1.55 0.57 -4.57
C VAL A 34 1.24 -0.51 -3.55
N VAL A 35 1.18 -0.15 -2.27
CA VAL A 35 0.84 -1.06 -1.17
C VAL A 35 -0.50 -0.63 -0.57
N LEU A 36 -1.48 -1.52 -0.54
CA LEU A 36 -2.77 -1.30 0.11
C LEU A 36 -2.83 -2.12 1.39
N VAL A 37 -3.20 -1.48 2.49
CA VAL A 37 -3.39 -2.13 3.79
C VAL A 37 -4.69 -1.70 4.46
N PRO A 38 -5.37 -2.59 5.20
CA PRO A 38 -6.47 -2.18 6.07
C PRO A 38 -5.99 -1.17 7.11
N TYR A 39 -6.75 -0.10 7.30
CA TYR A 39 -6.45 0.90 8.32
C TYR A 39 -7.74 1.44 8.97
N GLN A 40 -7.59 2.22 10.04
CA GLN A 40 -8.75 2.81 10.75
C GLN A 40 -9.41 3.95 9.95
N GLU A 41 -8.64 4.57 9.07
CA GLU A 41 -9.03 5.70 8.23
C GLU A 41 -8.37 5.57 6.85
N ASN A 42 -8.92 6.26 5.85
CA ASN A 42 -8.25 6.35 4.55
C ASN A 42 -7.01 7.21 4.71
N LYS A 43 -5.83 6.63 4.50
CA LYS A 43 -4.55 7.31 4.67
C LYS A 43 -3.68 7.05 3.46
N LYS A 44 -3.02 8.08 2.94
CA LYS A 44 -2.04 7.96 1.85
C LYS A 44 -0.67 8.36 2.39
N VAL A 45 0.33 7.54 2.14
CA VAL A 45 1.72 7.79 2.56
C VAL A 45 2.64 7.52 1.37
N GLU A 46 3.27 8.58 0.90
CA GLU A 46 4.33 8.48 -0.11
C GLU A 46 5.64 8.09 0.60
N LEU A 47 6.11 6.88 0.30
CA LEU A 47 7.34 6.33 0.86
C LEU A 47 8.56 6.76 0.03
N SER A 48 8.40 6.82 -1.29
CA SER A 48 9.34 7.42 -2.25
C SER A 48 8.58 7.89 -3.49
N GLU A 49 9.27 8.45 -4.49
CA GLU A 49 8.64 8.86 -5.77
C GLU A 49 7.94 7.70 -6.49
N LYS A 50 8.44 6.48 -6.31
CA LYS A 50 7.92 5.27 -6.96
C LYS A 50 7.05 4.41 -6.03
N VAL A 51 7.12 4.62 -4.71
CA VAL A 51 6.46 3.76 -3.71
C VAL A 51 5.40 4.50 -2.93
N LEU A 52 4.19 3.96 -2.98
CA LEU A 52 3.01 4.58 -2.40
C LEU A 52 2.24 3.60 -1.53
N ALA A 53 2.02 3.95 -0.26
CA ALA A 53 1.24 3.14 0.67
C ALA A 53 -0.12 3.80 0.95
N TYR A 54 -1.16 2.99 0.94
CA TYR A 54 -2.54 3.39 1.18
C TYR A 54 -3.14 2.56 2.31
N GLY A 55 -3.51 3.22 3.39
CA GLY A 55 -4.42 2.71 4.39
C GLY A 55 -5.85 2.88 3.88
N VAL A 56 -6.61 1.79 3.82
CA VAL A 56 -8.01 1.80 3.40
C VAL A 56 -8.88 1.51 4.61
N LYS A 57 -9.79 2.43 4.93
CA LYS A 57 -10.79 2.23 5.97
C LYS A 57 -11.73 1.12 5.54
N SER A 58 -11.79 0.05 6.33
CA SER A 58 -12.81 -0.97 6.18
C SER A 58 -13.21 -1.56 7.52
N THR A 59 -14.51 -1.68 7.72
CA THR A 59 -15.12 -2.35 8.86
C THR A 59 -14.94 -3.88 8.78
N ASN A 60 -14.65 -4.41 7.58
CA ASN A 60 -14.51 -5.85 7.33
C ASN A 60 -13.26 -6.16 6.51
N LYS A 61 -12.33 -6.95 7.06
CA LYS A 61 -11.03 -7.27 6.42
C LYS A 61 -11.18 -7.94 5.05
N ILE A 62 -12.25 -8.69 4.81
CA ILE A 62 -12.54 -9.36 3.54
C ILE A 62 -12.99 -8.36 2.46
N LEU A 63 -13.79 -7.36 2.84
CA LEU A 63 -14.21 -6.28 1.95
C LEU A 63 -13.04 -5.41 1.49
N VAL A 64 -11.95 -5.35 2.27
CA VAL A 64 -10.71 -4.65 1.86
C VAL A 64 -10.18 -5.23 0.57
N TYR A 65 -10.07 -6.56 0.44
CA TYR A 65 -9.54 -7.18 -0.76
C TYR A 65 -10.42 -6.91 -1.99
N GLY A 66 -11.74 -6.97 -1.83
CA GLY A 66 -12.69 -6.62 -2.91
C GLY A 66 -12.60 -5.15 -3.34
N LEU A 67 -12.54 -4.23 -2.38
CA LEU A 67 -12.41 -2.79 -2.65
C LEU A 67 -11.02 -2.45 -3.23
N CYS A 68 -9.98 -3.12 -2.76
CA CYS A 68 -8.62 -2.98 -3.29
C CYS A 68 -8.56 -3.42 -4.76
N ILE A 69 -9.21 -4.52 -5.16
CA ILE A 69 -9.30 -4.93 -6.57
C ILE A 69 -10.04 -3.88 -7.42
N LEU A 70 -11.06 -3.23 -6.86
CA LEU A 70 -11.83 -2.19 -7.55
C LEU A 70 -11.02 -0.89 -7.75
N LEU A 71 -10.18 -0.53 -6.77
CA LEU A 71 -9.23 0.57 -6.87
C LEU A 71 -8.13 0.32 -7.92
N VAL A 72 -7.79 -0.95 -8.15
CA VAL A 72 -6.77 -1.37 -9.13
C VAL A 72 -7.27 -1.27 -10.57
N LYS A 73 -8.56 -1.51 -10.81
CA LYS A 73 -9.15 -1.37 -12.15
C LYS A 73 -9.15 0.07 -12.69
N ASN A 74 -8.92 1.07 -11.84
CA ASN A 74 -8.86 2.48 -12.21
C ASN A 74 -7.42 3.03 -12.32
N TYR A 75 -6.40 2.17 -12.28
CA TYR A 75 -4.97 2.52 -12.33
C TYR A 75 -4.24 1.89 -13.52
#